data_AF-A0A7V5WMQ2-F1
#
_entry.id   AF-A0A7V5WMQ2-F1
#
_cell.length_a   1.000
_cell.length_b   1.000
_cell.length_c   1.000
_cell.angle_alpha   90.00
_cell.angle_beta   90.00
_cell.angle_gamma   90.00
#
_symmetry.space_group_name_H-M   'P 1'
#
loop_
_entity.id
_entity.type
_entity.pdbx_description
1 polymer ?
#
loop_
_entity_poly.entity_id
_entity_poly.type
_entity_poly.pdbx_seq_one_letter_code
_entity_poly.pdbx_strand_id
1 'polypeptide(L)'
;MALDLSLIEDVAVNKSAVERRAATLTTRRSVKKEWQAAWLLRAITCMDLTTLAGDDTAERVKRLCAKAKQPVRKDILEQLGMADENITVAAVCVYPTMVATAVKALEGSNIPVASVATGFPSGLMPLDLRIAEIKYA
;
A
#
# COMPACT_ATOMS: atom_id res chain seq x y z
N MET A 1 -31.04 -1.21 -9.37
CA MET A 1 -31.35 -1.49 -7.96
C MET A 1 -31.09 -0.20 -7.19
N ALA A 2 -32.05 0.30 -6.41
CA ALA A 2 -31.88 1.55 -5.67
C ALA A 2 -30.95 1.34 -4.46
N LEU A 3 -30.16 2.35 -4.11
CA LEU A 3 -29.32 2.34 -2.90
C LEU A 3 -30.23 2.34 -1.67
N ASP A 4 -30.08 1.34 -0.81
CA ASP A 4 -30.78 1.26 0.49
C ASP A 4 -29.88 1.88 1.58
N LEU A 5 -30.25 3.07 2.05
CA LEU A 5 -29.48 3.83 3.05
C LEU A 5 -29.59 3.23 4.46
N SER A 6 -30.60 2.41 4.74
CA SER A 6 -30.78 1.77 6.05
C SER A 6 -29.58 0.89 6.42
N LEU A 7 -28.92 0.29 5.42
CA LEU A 7 -27.71 -0.50 5.58
C LEU A 7 -26.51 0.28 6.16
N ILE A 8 -26.53 1.61 6.08
CA ILE A 8 -25.51 2.51 6.64
C ILE A 8 -26.03 3.17 7.92
N GLU A 9 -27.28 3.64 7.89
CA GLU A 9 -27.88 4.42 8.98
C GLU A 9 -28.15 3.57 10.24
N ASP A 10 -28.45 2.28 10.07
CA ASP A 10 -28.76 1.36 11.18
C ASP A 10 -27.51 0.69 11.79
N VAL A 11 -26.31 1.04 11.30
CA VAL A 11 -25.06 0.48 11.82
C VAL A 11 -24.73 1.08 13.18
N ALA A 12 -25.17 0.42 14.23
CA ALA A 12 -24.80 0.74 15.61
C ALA A 12 -23.53 -0.02 16.04
N VAL A 13 -22.48 0.70 16.44
CA VAL A 13 -21.24 0.12 16.97
C VAL A 13 -21.25 0.18 18.50
N ASN A 14 -21.10 -0.98 19.16
CA ASN A 14 -20.89 -1.02 20.61
C ASN A 14 -19.47 -0.55 20.94
N LYS A 15 -19.32 0.75 21.19
CA LYS A 15 -18.04 1.41 21.50
C LYS A 15 -17.26 0.68 22.61
N SER A 16 -17.90 0.37 23.74
CA SER A 16 -17.24 -0.27 24.87
C SER A 16 -16.75 -1.69 24.55
N ALA A 17 -17.48 -2.45 23.72
CA ALA A 17 -17.04 -3.75 23.25
C ALA A 17 -15.84 -3.64 22.29
N VAL A 18 -15.87 -2.66 21.38
CA VAL A 18 -14.75 -2.36 20.47
C VAL A 18 -13.50 -1.96 21.25
N GLU A 19 -13.61 -1.02 22.18
CA GLU A 19 -12.49 -0.55 23.00
C GLU A 19 -11.87 -1.70 23.82
N ARG A 20 -12.70 -2.52 24.46
CA ARG A 20 -12.24 -3.68 25.24
C ARG A 20 -11.50 -4.69 24.35
N ARG A 21 -12.04 -4.99 23.16
CA ARG A 21 -11.39 -5.90 22.21
C ARG A 21 -10.09 -5.31 21.67
N ALA A 22 -10.06 -4.02 21.33
CA ALA A 22 -8.87 -3.32 20.88
C ALA A 22 -7.76 -3.35 21.95
N ALA A 23 -8.12 -3.13 23.21
CA ALA A 23 -7.18 -3.21 24.34
C ALA A 23 -6.55 -4.61 24.50
N THR A 24 -7.24 -5.69 24.11
CA THR A 24 -6.63 -7.03 24.13
C THR A 24 -5.63 -7.27 23.01
N LEU A 25 -5.62 -6.47 21.95
CA LEU A 25 -4.68 -6.66 20.83
C LEU A 25 -3.25 -6.34 21.26
N THR A 26 -3.06 -5.38 22.16
CA THR A 26 -1.75 -4.98 22.67
C THR A 26 -1.19 -5.93 23.73
N THR A 27 -2.03 -6.78 24.33
CA THR A 27 -1.63 -7.76 25.35
C THR A 27 -1.30 -9.14 24.79
N ARG A 28 -1.57 -9.37 23.50
CA ARG A 28 -1.24 -10.63 22.83
C ARG A 28 0.28 -10.79 22.71
N ARG A 29 0.75 -12.04 22.84
CA ARG A 29 2.17 -12.37 22.74
C ARG A 29 2.72 -11.94 21.38
N SER A 30 3.80 -11.17 21.39
CA SER A 30 4.54 -10.83 20.18
C SER A 30 5.03 -12.09 19.49
N VAL A 31 4.98 -12.08 18.17
CA VAL A 31 5.63 -13.10 17.35
C VAL A 31 7.14 -12.94 17.51
N LYS A 32 7.86 -14.02 17.79
CA LYS A 32 9.28 -13.98 18.18
C LYS A 32 10.17 -14.60 17.12
N LYS A 33 11.42 -14.12 17.06
CA LYS A 33 12.54 -14.73 16.32
C LYS A 33 12.20 -15.00 14.84
N GLU A 34 12.34 -16.24 14.37
CA GLU A 34 12.14 -16.65 12.99
C GLU A 34 10.73 -16.32 12.49
N TRP A 35 9.72 -16.47 13.34
CA TRP A 35 8.35 -16.12 13.00
C TRP A 35 8.19 -14.62 12.80
N GLN A 36 8.90 -13.80 13.59
CA GLN A 36 8.87 -12.35 13.40
C GLN A 36 9.48 -11.97 12.05
N ALA A 37 10.61 -12.59 11.68
CA ALA A 37 11.22 -12.40 10.38
C ALA A 37 10.28 -12.81 9.23
N ALA A 38 9.65 -13.99 9.34
CA ALA A 38 8.68 -14.47 8.35
C ALA A 38 7.50 -13.50 8.16
N TRP A 39 6.94 -12.97 9.25
CA TRP A 39 5.86 -11.99 9.17
C TRP A 39 6.31 -10.64 8.60
N LEU A 40 7.53 -10.21 8.85
CA LEU A 40 8.09 -9.00 8.23
C LEU A 40 8.27 -9.18 6.72
N LEU A 41 8.78 -10.34 6.28
CA LEU A 41 8.85 -10.68 4.86
C LEU A 41 7.45 -10.73 4.23
N ARG A 42 6.49 -11.34 4.92
CA ARG A 42 5.09 -11.35 4.47
C ARG A 42 4.51 -9.95 4.35
N ALA A 43 4.80 -9.07 5.32
CA ALA A 43 4.32 -7.69 5.31
C ALA A 43 4.83 -6.93 4.07
N ILE A 44 6.06 -7.18 3.62
CA ILE A 44 6.60 -6.60 2.38
C ILE A 44 5.76 -7.02 1.17
N THR A 45 5.37 -8.30 1.07
CA THR A 45 4.54 -8.79 -0.05
C THR A 45 3.11 -8.25 -0.05
N CYS A 46 2.69 -7.57 1.02
CA CYS A 46 1.40 -6.91 1.16
C CYS A 46 1.52 -5.38 1.13
N MET A 47 2.69 -4.84 0.81
CA MET A 47 2.98 -3.42 0.90
C MET A 47 2.77 -2.72 -0.44
N ASP A 48 2.03 -1.62 -0.42
CA ASP A 48 2.05 -0.62 -1.50
C ASP A 48 3.16 0.39 -1.19
N LEU A 49 4.31 0.22 -1.82
CA LEU A 49 5.46 1.07 -1.57
C LEU A 49 5.19 2.46 -2.16
N THR A 50 5.01 3.45 -1.29
CA THR A 50 4.36 4.72 -1.66
C THR A 50 5.33 5.90 -1.62
N THR A 51 5.25 6.80 -2.60
CA THR A 51 5.72 8.19 -2.47
C THR A 51 4.65 9.15 -2.99
N LEU A 52 4.24 10.08 -2.13
CA LEU A 52 3.25 11.11 -2.42
C LEU A 52 3.78 12.47 -1.94
N ALA A 53 5.05 12.74 -2.24
CA ALA A 53 5.70 13.99 -1.87
C ALA A 53 5.46 15.04 -2.96
N GLY A 54 5.20 16.28 -2.56
CA GLY A 54 4.95 17.39 -3.50
C GLY A 54 6.16 17.75 -4.36
N ASP A 55 7.35 17.32 -3.95
CA ASP A 55 8.64 17.50 -4.63
C ASP A 55 9.13 16.22 -5.34
N ASP A 56 8.26 15.24 -5.56
CA ASP A 56 8.65 14.01 -6.25
C ASP A 56 9.16 14.28 -7.66
N THR A 57 10.29 13.64 -7.98
CA THR A 57 10.95 13.70 -9.29
C THR A 57 10.95 12.32 -9.93
N ALA A 58 11.10 12.28 -11.25
CA ALA A 58 11.17 11.02 -11.99
C ALA A 58 12.27 10.08 -11.44
N GLU A 59 13.44 10.61 -11.08
CA GLU A 59 14.54 9.81 -10.51
C GLU A 59 14.23 9.27 -9.11
N ARG A 60 13.48 10.02 -8.30
CA ARG A 60 13.03 9.53 -6.99
C ARG A 60 12.05 8.37 -7.16
N VAL A 61 11.11 8.48 -8.09
CA VAL A 61 10.16 7.42 -8.43
C VAL A 61 10.86 6.19 -9.02
N LYS A 62 11.85 6.36 -9.90
CA LYS A 62 12.67 5.24 -10.40
C LYS A 62 13.41 4.51 -9.27
N ARG A 63 13.99 5.24 -8.31
CA ARG A 63 14.62 4.63 -7.12
C ARG A 63 13.61 3.88 -6.26
N LEU A 64 12.41 4.42 -6.09
CA LEU A 64 11.31 3.72 -5.40
C LEU A 64 10.97 2.41 -6.12
N CYS A 65 10.85 2.42 -7.45
CA CYS A 65 10.57 1.25 -8.26
C CYS A 65 11.69 0.20 -8.20
N ALA A 66 12.96 0.62 -8.17
CA ALA A 66 14.08 -0.28 -7.94
C ALA A 66 14.01 -0.95 -6.56
N LYS A 67 13.66 -0.18 -5.52
CA LYS A 67 13.44 -0.70 -4.17
C LYS A 67 12.22 -1.62 -4.09
N ALA A 68 11.17 -1.37 -4.86
CA ALA A 68 10.00 -2.23 -4.98
C ALA A 68 10.35 -3.61 -5.56
N LYS A 69 11.24 -3.65 -6.56
CA LYS A 69 11.76 -4.88 -7.17
C LYS A 69 12.70 -5.65 -6.24
N GLN A 70 13.45 -4.95 -5.37
CA GLN A 70 14.42 -5.55 -4.46
C GLN A 70 14.31 -4.91 -3.05
N PRO A 71 13.23 -5.21 -2.31
CA PRO A 71 12.93 -4.55 -1.03
C PRO A 71 13.88 -4.97 0.08
N VAL A 72 14.41 -6.20 0.04
CA VAL A 72 15.34 -6.75 1.02
C VAL A 72 16.67 -7.05 0.33
N ARG A 73 17.78 -6.83 1.04
CA ARG A 73 19.11 -7.19 0.52
C ARG A 73 19.22 -8.72 0.39
N LYS A 74 19.92 -9.17 -0.66
CA LYS A 74 20.07 -10.60 -0.96
C LYS A 74 20.73 -11.40 0.16
N ASP A 75 21.79 -10.86 0.77
CA ASP A 75 22.51 -11.51 1.88
C ASP A 75 21.62 -11.77 3.10
N ILE A 76 20.65 -10.90 3.36
CA ILE A 76 19.66 -11.10 4.43
C ILE A 76 18.68 -12.21 4.04
N LEU A 77 18.20 -12.24 2.79
CA LEU A 77 17.31 -13.30 2.32
C LEU A 77 18.00 -14.67 2.34
N GLU A 78 19.27 -14.74 1.96
CA GLU A 78 20.10 -15.96 2.03
C GLU A 78 20.20 -16.48 3.47
N GLN A 79 20.54 -15.62 4.42
CA GLN A 79 20.62 -15.99 5.84
C GLN A 79 19.28 -16.45 6.43
N LEU A 80 18.16 -16.00 5.86
CA LEU A 80 16.81 -16.41 6.25
C LEU A 80 16.29 -17.64 5.48
N GLY A 81 17.06 -18.17 4.52
CA GLY A 81 16.61 -19.29 3.67
C GLY A 81 15.51 -18.92 2.66
N MET A 82 15.43 -17.65 2.27
CA MET A 82 14.37 -17.06 1.43
C MET A 82 14.92 -16.48 0.11
N ALA A 83 16.11 -16.90 -0.31
CA ALA A 83 16.77 -16.37 -1.51
C ALA A 83 15.96 -16.62 -2.80
N ASP A 84 15.24 -17.74 -2.86
CA ASP A 84 14.49 -18.18 -4.05
C ASP A 84 13.02 -17.72 -4.06
N GLU A 85 12.54 -17.08 -2.99
CA GLU A 85 11.13 -16.77 -2.77
C GLU A 85 10.64 -15.49 -3.52
N ASN A 86 11.51 -14.87 -4.32
CA ASN A 86 11.23 -13.68 -5.14
C ASN A 86 10.39 -12.61 -4.41
N ILE A 87 10.86 -12.20 -3.23
CA ILE A 87 10.14 -11.23 -2.38
C ILE A 87 10.14 -9.83 -3.02
N THR A 88 8.99 -9.42 -3.55
CA THR A 88 8.72 -8.06 -4.02
C THR A 88 7.61 -7.41 -3.20
N VAL A 89 7.42 -6.10 -3.39
CA VAL A 89 6.25 -5.40 -2.83
C VAL A 89 4.96 -5.77 -3.57
N ALA A 90 3.80 -5.46 -2.99
CA ALA A 90 2.50 -5.69 -3.61
C ALA A 90 2.22 -4.72 -4.77
N ALA A 91 2.56 -3.44 -4.59
CA ALA A 91 2.41 -2.40 -5.60
C ALA A 91 3.37 -1.23 -5.35
N VAL A 92 3.44 -0.31 -6.31
CA VAL A 92 4.01 1.03 -6.11
C VAL A 92 2.92 2.07 -6.23
N CYS A 93 2.77 2.94 -5.22
CA CYS A 93 1.77 4.01 -5.23
C CYS A 93 2.43 5.40 -5.38
N VAL A 94 1.97 6.18 -6.37
CA VAL A 94 2.52 7.50 -6.71
C VAL A 94 1.41 8.49 -7.06
N TYR A 95 1.74 9.79 -7.14
CA TYR A 95 0.82 10.77 -7.71
C TYR A 95 0.53 10.49 -9.19
N PRO A 96 -0.65 10.89 -9.72
CA PRO A 96 -1.02 10.68 -11.12
C PRO A 96 0.03 11.13 -12.13
N THR A 97 0.67 12.27 -11.87
CA THR A 97 1.75 12.84 -12.71
C THR A 97 2.98 11.95 -12.83
N MET A 98 3.16 10.99 -11.92
CA MET A 98 4.31 10.09 -11.87
C MET A 98 3.99 8.66 -12.36
N VAL A 99 2.73 8.36 -12.66
CA VAL A 99 2.29 7.01 -13.09
C VAL A 99 3.07 6.53 -14.31
N ALA A 100 3.17 7.35 -15.36
CA ALA A 100 3.92 6.99 -16.57
C ALA A 100 5.40 6.67 -16.28
N THR A 101 6.02 7.39 -15.34
CA THR A 101 7.40 7.11 -14.91
C THR A 101 7.50 5.78 -14.17
N ALA A 102 6.57 5.52 -13.23
CA ALA A 102 6.55 4.29 -12.45
C ALA A 102 6.30 3.07 -13.34
N VAL A 103 5.32 3.14 -14.25
CA VAL A 103 5.00 2.06 -15.21
C VAL A 103 6.24 1.70 -16.03
N LYS A 104 6.90 2.70 -16.63
CA LYS A 104 8.13 2.49 -17.41
C LYS A 104 9.26 1.88 -16.57
N ALA A 105 9.44 2.34 -15.33
CA ALA A 105 10.48 1.83 -14.44
C ALA A 105 10.20 0.38 -13.97
N LEU A 106 8.92 -0.01 -13.90
CA LEU A 106 8.47 -1.34 -13.50
C LEU A 106 8.26 -2.31 -14.67
N GLU A 107 8.49 -1.89 -15.92
CA GLU A 107 8.50 -2.78 -17.08
C GLU A 107 9.34 -4.04 -16.81
N GLY A 108 8.81 -5.18 -17.29
CA GLY A 108 9.39 -6.50 -17.07
C GLY A 108 9.21 -7.08 -15.66
N SER A 109 8.50 -6.39 -14.76
CA SER A 109 8.10 -6.95 -13.46
C SER A 109 6.59 -7.19 -13.38
N ASN A 110 6.16 -7.94 -12.36
CA ASN A 110 4.75 -8.18 -12.06
C ASN A 110 4.21 -7.23 -10.99
N ILE A 111 4.91 -6.12 -10.71
CA ILE A 111 4.52 -5.16 -9.67
C ILE A 111 3.55 -4.13 -10.28
N PRO A 112 2.29 -4.07 -9.86
CA PRO A 112 1.33 -3.08 -10.33
C PRO A 112 1.68 -1.66 -9.85
N VAL A 113 1.24 -0.67 -10.62
CA VAL A 113 1.28 0.74 -10.24
C VAL A 113 -0.12 1.15 -9.77
N ALA A 114 -0.19 1.75 -8.59
CA ALA A 114 -1.36 2.40 -8.04
C ALA A 114 -1.15 3.91 -8.04
N SER A 115 -2.27 4.66 -8.01
CA SER A 115 -2.23 6.10 -7.84
C SER A 115 -3.37 6.60 -6.97
N VAL A 116 -3.16 7.73 -6.31
CA VAL A 116 -4.20 8.47 -5.63
C VAL A 116 -4.97 9.33 -6.62
N ALA A 117 -6.25 9.58 -6.35
CA ALA A 117 -7.10 10.45 -7.16
C ALA A 117 -8.17 11.09 -6.27
N THR A 118 -9.14 11.75 -6.90
CA THR A 118 -10.37 12.28 -6.28
C THR A 118 -10.17 13.44 -5.31
N GLY A 119 -9.18 14.28 -5.56
CA GLY A 119 -8.82 15.45 -4.77
C GLY A 119 -7.93 15.10 -3.58
N PHE A 120 -7.11 14.07 -3.70
CA PHE A 120 -6.19 13.68 -2.63
C PHE A 120 -5.27 14.87 -2.25
N PRO A 121 -5.06 15.14 -0.94
CA PRO A 121 -5.55 14.38 0.21
C PRO A 121 -6.91 14.85 0.76
N SER A 122 -7.43 16.00 0.31
CA SER A 122 -8.60 16.63 0.94
C SER A 122 -9.94 15.97 0.58
N GLY A 123 -10.07 15.43 -0.63
CA GLY A 123 -11.30 14.84 -1.15
C GLY A 123 -12.41 15.85 -1.46
N LEU A 124 -12.13 17.15 -1.35
CA LEU A 124 -13.11 18.25 -1.42
C LEU A 124 -13.28 18.80 -2.85
N MET A 125 -13.42 17.92 -3.84
CA MET A 125 -13.66 18.28 -5.24
C MET A 125 -15.07 17.86 -5.69
N PRO A 126 -15.74 18.65 -6.56
CA PRO A 126 -16.95 18.23 -7.27
C PRO A 126 -16.79 16.86 -7.95
N LEU A 127 -17.90 16.12 -8.05
CA LEU A 127 -17.88 14.73 -8.54
C LEU A 127 -17.33 14.60 -9.97
N ASP A 128 -17.69 15.52 -10.85
CA ASP A 128 -17.21 15.58 -12.23
C ASP A 128 -15.69 15.73 -12.30
N LEU A 129 -15.10 16.58 -11.45
CA LEU A 129 -13.65 16.74 -11.38
C LEU A 129 -12.96 15.51 -10.76
N ARG A 130 -13.56 14.86 -9.76
CA ARG A 130 -13.05 13.59 -9.22
C ARG A 130 -12.98 12.50 -10.29
N ILE A 131 -14.03 12.39 -11.13
CA ILE A 131 -14.05 11.44 -12.25
C ILE A 131 -13.02 11.82 -13.31
N ALA A 132 -12.84 13.11 -13.59
CA ALA A 132 -11.83 13.58 -14.54
C ALA A 132 -10.40 13.23 -14.09
N GLU A 133 -10.10 13.38 -12.80
CA GLU A 133 -8.81 12.98 -12.23
C GLU A 133 -8.57 11.48 -12.33
N ILE A 134 -9.59 10.64 -12.07
CA ILE A 134 -9.50 9.18 -12.26
C ILE A 134 -9.18 8.82 -13.70
N LYS A 135 -9.75 9.54 -14.68
CA LYS A 135 -9.46 9.31 -16.11
C LYS A 135 -8.08 9.80 -16.55
N TYR A 136 -7.51 10.74 -15.81
CA TYR A 136 -6.18 11.30 -16.07
C TYR A 136 -5.05 10.39 -15.56
N ALA A 137 -5.26 9.78 -14.39
CA ALA A 137 -4.31 8.88 -13.74
C ALA A 137 -4.13 7.57 -14.53
#